data_AF-A0A6C1TZJ9-F1
#
_entry.id   AF-A0A6C1TZJ9-F1
#
_cell.length_a   1.000
_cell.length_b   1.000
_cell.length_c   1.000
_cell.angle_alpha   90.00
_cell.angle_beta   90.00
_cell.angle_gamma   90.00
#
_symmetry.space_group_name_H-M   'P 1'
#
loop_
_entity.id
_entity.type
_entity.pdbx_description
1 polymer ?
#
loop_
_entity_poly.entity_id
_entity_poly.type
_entity_poly.pdbx_seq_one_letter_code
_entity_poly.pdbx_strand_id
1 'polypeptide(L)'
;MSFNVELKPVPLGWLVALYAVIALSVVLLVAGWDRIPDPMPIHWGPRGEADSFDEKTPGAAFSLVAIGAIPLGVLTPLIVYGTHGLARSGSDRDKASANEMVPLVAKFMFGVTVIVVGGVTASLLGLRVSTPFILAAIALLLVWFVYEIRAAQRRIVAHVGESEIDRHLYWGMFYHNPDDERVLVENGMSTTMNFARPTAWLILAAVLAPVIIVIVVAVLGG
;
A
#
# COMPACT_ATOMS: atom_id res chain seq x y z
N MET A 1 13.61 13.98 27.59
CA MET A 1 12.41 14.77 27.93
C MET A 1 11.20 13.92 27.60
N SER A 2 10.25 13.73 28.52
CA SER A 2 8.97 13.09 28.20
C SER A 2 8.03 14.15 27.63
N PHE A 3 7.58 13.96 26.40
CA PHE A 3 6.57 14.81 25.79
C PHE A 3 5.21 14.21 26.14
N ASN A 4 4.25 14.96 26.67
CA ASN A 4 2.95 14.36 27.01
C ASN A 4 2.13 14.10 25.72
N VAL A 5 2.50 13.06 24.97
CA VAL A 5 1.89 12.69 23.69
C VAL A 5 0.78 11.67 23.94
N GLU A 6 -0.45 12.08 23.66
CA GLU A 6 -1.61 11.19 23.67
C GLU A 6 -1.71 10.42 22.35
N LEU A 7 -1.96 9.11 22.44
CA LEU A 7 -2.21 8.27 21.27
C LEU A 7 -3.65 8.47 20.79
N LYS A 8 -3.81 8.96 19.57
CA LYS A 8 -5.11 9.16 18.91
C LYS A 8 -5.75 7.80 18.58
N PRO A 9 -7.09 7.74 18.49
CA PRO A 9 -7.78 6.52 18.10
C PRO A 9 -7.44 6.12 16.66
N VAL A 10 -7.57 4.82 16.38
CA VAL A 10 -7.47 4.28 15.02
C VAL A 10 -8.49 4.98 14.11
N PRO A 11 -8.12 5.38 12.89
CA PRO A 11 -9.01 6.09 11.98
C PRO A 11 -9.97 5.13 11.26
N LEU A 12 -10.97 4.64 12.00
CA LEU A 12 -11.94 3.63 11.55
C LEU A 12 -12.66 3.99 10.26
N GLY A 13 -12.90 5.28 10.00
CA GLY A 13 -13.57 5.74 8.79
C GLY A 13 -12.90 5.27 7.50
N TRP A 14 -11.57 5.16 7.46
CA TRP A 14 -10.85 4.67 6.28
C TRP A 14 -10.94 3.16 6.12
N LEU A 15 -11.01 2.40 7.21
CA LEU A 15 -11.27 0.95 7.15
C LEU A 15 -12.70 0.68 6.66
N VAL A 16 -13.67 1.45 7.17
CA VAL A 16 -15.06 1.38 6.68
C VAL A 16 -15.13 1.72 5.21
N ALA A 17 -14.46 2.79 4.76
CA ALA A 17 -14.41 3.17 3.35
C ALA A 17 -13.78 2.07 2.47
N LEU A 18 -12.70 1.44 2.95
CA LEU A 18 -12.06 0.31 2.25
C LEU A 18 -13.03 -0.86 2.09
N TYR A 19 -13.69 -1.29 3.16
CA TYR A 19 -14.66 -2.39 3.08
C TYR A 19 -15.91 -2.00 2.28
N ALA A 20 -16.31 -0.73 2.30
CA ALA A 20 -17.41 -0.24 1.48
C ALA A 20 -17.09 -0.37 -0.02
N VAL A 21 -15.85 -0.11 -0.45
CA VAL A 21 -15.43 -0.32 -1.84
C VAL A 21 -15.47 -1.80 -2.21
N ILE A 22 -14.98 -2.69 -1.34
CA ILE A 22 -15.03 -4.15 -1.58
C ILE A 22 -16.49 -4.63 -1.67
N ALA A 23 -17.34 -4.22 -0.73
CA ALA A 23 -18.76 -4.59 -0.72
C ALA A 23 -19.49 -4.02 -1.94
N LEU A 24 -19.23 -2.77 -2.31
CA LEU A 24 -19.78 -2.15 -3.50
C LEU A 24 -19.35 -2.92 -4.76
N SER A 25 -18.09 -3.37 -4.83
CA SER A 25 -17.59 -4.15 -5.96
C SER A 25 -18.36 -5.46 -6.14
N VAL A 26 -18.64 -6.16 -5.04
CA VAL A 26 -19.48 -7.37 -5.03
C VAL A 26 -20.91 -7.05 -5.50
N VAL A 27 -21.53 -6.01 -4.95
CA VAL A 27 -22.89 -5.59 -5.33
C VAL A 27 -22.96 -5.24 -6.81
N LEU A 28 -21.98 -4.51 -7.34
CA LEU A 28 -21.92 -4.11 -8.74
C LEU A 28 -21.75 -5.33 -9.67
N LEU A 29 -20.95 -6.32 -9.30
CA LEU A 29 -20.82 -7.56 -10.07
C LEU A 29 -22.11 -8.37 -10.09
N VAL A 30 -22.81 -8.47 -8.96
CA VAL A 30 -24.11 -9.18 -8.89
C VAL A 30 -25.16 -8.44 -9.72
N ALA A 31 -25.31 -7.13 -9.51
CA ALA A 31 -26.30 -6.31 -10.20
C ALA A 31 -26.01 -6.16 -11.70
N GLY A 32 -24.73 -6.21 -12.09
CA GLY A 32 -24.26 -6.09 -13.46
C GLY A 32 -23.91 -7.43 -14.11
N TRP A 33 -24.32 -8.56 -13.53
CA TRP A 33 -23.90 -9.89 -13.97
C TRP A 33 -24.11 -10.11 -15.47
N ASP A 34 -25.24 -9.69 -16.01
CA ASP A 34 -25.59 -9.85 -17.43
C ASP A 34 -24.70 -9.02 -18.38
N ARG A 35 -23.99 -8.00 -17.87
CA ARG A 35 -23.05 -7.19 -18.66
C ARG A 35 -21.67 -7.83 -18.79
N ILE A 36 -21.33 -8.75 -17.90
CA ILE A 36 -20.05 -9.45 -17.96
C ILE A 36 -20.09 -10.38 -19.18
N PRO A 37 -19.17 -10.25 -20.15
CA PRO A 37 -19.17 -11.07 -21.35
C PRO A 37 -18.87 -12.54 -21.02
N ASP A 38 -19.31 -13.44 -21.90
CA ASP A 38 -18.96 -14.85 -21.90
C ASP A 38 -18.36 -15.21 -23.29
N PRO A 39 -17.06 -15.52 -23.39
CA PRO A 39 -16.11 -15.69 -22.28
C PRO A 39 -15.71 -14.36 -21.61
N MET A 40 -15.39 -14.41 -20.31
CA MET A 40 -15.02 -13.23 -19.52
C MET A 40 -13.51 -12.93 -19.62
N PRO A 41 -13.11 -11.64 -19.59
CA PRO A 41 -11.70 -11.29 -19.63
C PRO A 41 -11.01 -11.62 -18.30
N ILE A 42 -9.79 -12.15 -18.39
CA ILE A 42 -8.92 -12.46 -17.23
C ILE A 42 -7.57 -11.73 -17.29
N HIS A 43 -7.23 -11.14 -18.44
CA HIS A 43 -6.06 -10.30 -18.63
C HIS A 43 -6.37 -9.14 -19.59
N TRP A 44 -5.61 -8.05 -19.45
CA TRP A 44 -5.74 -6.85 -20.27
C TRP A 44 -4.38 -6.34 -20.72
N GLY A 45 -4.26 -6.12 -22.03
CA GLY A 45 -3.09 -5.51 -22.64
C GLY A 45 -2.98 -4.01 -22.32
N PRO A 46 -1.90 -3.34 -22.77
CA PRO A 46 -1.59 -1.96 -22.38
C PRO A 46 -2.68 -0.93 -22.66
N ARG A 47 -3.51 -1.12 -23.69
CA ARG A 47 -4.61 -0.20 -24.03
C ARG A 47 -5.88 -0.44 -23.22
N GLY A 48 -5.88 -1.41 -22.30
CA GLY A 48 -7.08 -1.87 -21.60
C GLY A 48 -7.95 -2.78 -22.47
N GLU A 49 -7.39 -3.32 -23.55
CA GLU A 49 -8.03 -4.32 -24.40
C GLU A 49 -7.83 -5.69 -23.77
N ALA A 50 -8.91 -6.46 -23.61
CA ALA A 50 -8.79 -7.82 -23.12
C ALA A 50 -8.13 -8.70 -24.18
N ASP A 51 -7.09 -9.43 -23.77
CA ASP A 51 -6.27 -10.29 -24.63
C ASP A 51 -6.24 -11.76 -24.16
N SER A 52 -6.80 -12.04 -22.97
CA SER A 52 -7.01 -13.40 -22.45
C SER A 52 -8.38 -13.53 -21.80
N PHE A 53 -9.02 -14.68 -22.00
CA PHE A 53 -10.40 -14.95 -21.66
C PHE A 53 -10.57 -16.34 -21.06
N ASP A 54 -11.59 -16.51 -20.21
CA ASP A 54 -12.00 -17.78 -19.61
C ASP A 54 -13.53 -17.89 -19.51
N GLU A 55 -14.06 -19.07 -19.20
CA GLU A 55 -15.49 -19.31 -19.04
C GLU A 55 -16.08 -18.40 -17.95
N LYS A 56 -17.21 -17.74 -18.26
CA LYS A 56 -17.91 -16.91 -17.29
C LYS A 56 -18.58 -17.78 -16.22
N THR A 57 -17.93 -17.88 -15.07
CA THR A 57 -18.49 -18.49 -13.87
C THR A 57 -18.47 -17.50 -12.70
N PRO A 58 -19.39 -17.63 -11.72
CA PRO A 58 -19.32 -16.83 -10.49
C PRO A 58 -17.95 -16.99 -9.81
N GLY A 59 -17.41 -18.21 -9.77
CA GLY A 59 -16.10 -18.48 -9.20
C GLY A 59 -14.98 -17.70 -9.86
N ALA A 60 -14.93 -17.66 -11.20
CA ALA A 60 -13.92 -16.90 -11.94
C ALA A 60 -14.07 -15.38 -11.70
N ALA A 61 -15.28 -14.84 -11.83
CA ALA A 61 -15.53 -13.40 -11.68
C ALA A 61 -15.21 -12.88 -10.26
N PHE A 62 -15.66 -13.59 -9.22
CA PHE A 62 -15.41 -13.19 -7.84
C PHE A 62 -13.99 -13.48 -7.40
N SER A 63 -13.33 -14.53 -7.90
CA SER A 63 -11.92 -14.80 -7.56
C SER A 63 -10.99 -13.72 -8.09
N LEU A 64 -11.23 -13.19 -9.29
CA LEU A 64 -10.42 -12.11 -9.86
C LEU A 64 -10.45 -10.83 -9.00
N VAL A 65 -11.62 -10.48 -8.46
CA VAL A 65 -11.76 -9.38 -7.49
C VAL A 65 -11.16 -9.75 -6.13
N ALA A 66 -11.35 -10.98 -5.68
CA ALA A 66 -10.88 -11.46 -4.38
C ALA A 66 -9.36 -11.48 -4.26
N ILE A 67 -8.61 -11.73 -5.35
CA ILE A 67 -7.15 -11.68 -5.37
C ILE A 67 -6.63 -10.32 -4.90
N GLY A 68 -7.29 -9.22 -5.26
CA GLY A 68 -6.97 -7.88 -4.74
C GLY A 68 -7.62 -7.60 -3.39
N ALA A 69 -8.91 -7.93 -3.25
CA ALA A 69 -9.70 -7.54 -2.09
C ALA A 69 -9.30 -8.25 -0.78
N ILE A 70 -8.96 -9.54 -0.83
CA ILE A 70 -8.63 -10.32 0.38
C ILE A 70 -7.33 -9.83 1.03
N PRO A 71 -6.18 -9.75 0.32
CA PRO A 71 -4.95 -9.25 0.92
C PRO A 71 -5.11 -7.82 1.44
N LEU A 72 -5.76 -6.93 0.69
CA LEU A 72 -5.98 -5.55 1.14
C LEU A 72 -6.92 -5.47 2.35
N GLY A 73 -7.99 -6.26 2.36
CA GLY A 73 -8.95 -6.33 3.46
C GLY A 73 -8.40 -6.97 4.73
N VAL A 74 -7.37 -7.82 4.65
CA VAL A 74 -6.73 -8.47 5.80
C VAL A 74 -5.49 -7.70 6.28
N LEU A 75 -4.60 -7.31 5.36
CA LEU A 75 -3.33 -6.67 5.72
C LEU A 75 -3.53 -5.24 6.22
N THR A 76 -4.49 -4.50 5.67
CA THR A 76 -4.74 -3.11 6.10
C THR A 76 -5.10 -3.01 7.57
N PRO A 77 -6.13 -3.70 8.11
CA PRO A 77 -6.42 -3.66 9.53
C PRO A 77 -5.29 -4.27 10.36
N LEU A 78 -4.61 -5.32 9.89
CA LEU A 78 -3.48 -5.91 10.61
C LEU A 78 -2.36 -4.89 10.83
N ILE A 79 -1.98 -4.14 9.80
CA ILE A 79 -0.97 -3.10 9.89
C ILE A 79 -1.47 -1.94 10.76
N VAL A 80 -2.68 -1.44 10.50
CA VAL A 80 -3.26 -0.29 11.21
C VAL A 80 -3.38 -0.57 12.72
N TYR A 81 -3.98 -1.69 13.11
CA TYR A 81 -4.14 -2.06 14.52
C TYR A 81 -2.84 -2.58 15.13
N GLY A 82 -1.99 -3.26 14.37
CA GLY A 82 -0.68 -3.73 14.84
C GLY A 82 0.23 -2.55 15.20
N THR A 83 0.38 -1.57 14.32
CA THR A 83 1.16 -0.35 14.59
C THR A 83 0.55 0.46 15.73
N HIS A 84 -0.79 0.61 15.78
CA HIS A 84 -1.45 1.31 16.88
C HIS A 84 -1.25 0.59 18.23
N GLY A 85 -1.35 -0.74 18.24
CA GLY A 85 -1.15 -1.56 19.42
C GLY A 85 0.26 -1.46 19.99
N LEU A 86 1.28 -1.52 19.13
CA LEU A 86 2.68 -1.29 19.53
C LEU A 86 2.87 0.10 20.14
N ALA A 87 2.21 1.12 19.57
CA ALA A 87 2.38 2.52 19.99
C ALA A 87 1.81 2.80 21.37
N ARG A 88 0.78 2.04 21.77
CA ARG A 88 0.11 2.20 23.05
C ARG A 88 1.05 1.98 24.25
N SER A 89 1.97 1.03 24.14
CA SER A 89 3.01 0.75 25.14
C SER A 89 4.36 1.38 24.82
N GLY A 90 4.46 2.11 23.70
CA GLY A 90 5.69 2.72 23.22
C GLY A 90 6.00 4.08 23.87
N SER A 91 7.12 4.64 23.43
CA SER A 91 7.57 5.98 23.79
C SER A 91 6.64 7.09 23.26
N ASP A 92 6.85 8.33 23.69
CA ASP A 92 6.11 9.47 23.16
C ASP A 92 6.34 9.67 21.66
N ARG A 93 7.54 9.31 21.18
CA ARG A 93 7.88 9.29 19.75
C ARG A 93 7.09 8.22 19.01
N ASP A 94 6.93 7.04 19.60
CA ASP A 94 6.16 5.94 19.01
C ASP A 94 4.69 6.34 18.84
N LYS A 95 4.10 6.97 19.86
CA LYS A 95 2.73 7.52 19.80
C LYS A 95 2.60 8.63 18.75
N ALA A 96 3.55 9.57 18.70
CA ALA A 96 3.56 10.63 17.70
C ALA A 96 3.68 10.06 16.28
N SER A 97 4.53 9.05 16.10
CA SER A 97 4.71 8.37 14.81
C SER A 97 3.44 7.65 14.37
N ALA A 98 2.79 6.90 15.26
CA ALA A 98 1.53 6.23 14.97
C ALA A 98 0.41 7.22 14.63
N ASN A 99 0.31 8.32 15.37
CA ASN A 99 -0.68 9.38 15.15
C ASN A 99 -0.62 9.99 13.74
N GLU A 100 0.58 10.07 13.17
CA GLU A 100 0.80 10.63 11.84
C GLU A 100 0.76 9.56 10.73
N MET A 101 1.37 8.40 10.96
CA MET A 101 1.57 7.37 9.93
C MET A 101 0.35 6.46 9.75
N VAL A 102 -0.34 6.08 10.83
CA VAL A 102 -1.47 5.13 10.74
C VAL A 102 -2.60 5.65 9.84
N PRO A 103 -3.06 6.91 9.96
CA PRO A 103 -4.06 7.45 9.04
C PRO A 103 -3.57 7.55 7.60
N LEU A 104 -2.27 7.81 7.40
CA LEU A 104 -1.69 7.91 6.07
C LEU A 104 -1.65 6.54 5.38
N VAL A 105 -1.24 5.48 6.09
CA VAL A 105 -1.27 4.10 5.60
C VAL A 105 -2.70 3.67 5.29
N ALA A 106 -3.67 3.96 6.16
CA ALA A 106 -5.07 3.62 5.92
C ALA A 106 -5.65 4.29 4.65
N LYS A 107 -5.35 5.58 4.44
CA LYS A 107 -5.73 6.31 3.22
C LYS A 107 -5.06 5.74 1.97
N PHE A 108 -3.77 5.41 2.06
CA PHE A 108 -3.02 4.82 0.95
C PHE A 108 -3.59 3.46 0.56
N MET A 109 -3.84 2.58 1.53
CA MET A 109 -4.47 1.27 1.30
C MET A 109 -5.89 1.39 0.74
N PHE A 110 -6.67 2.38 1.20
CA PHE A 110 -7.96 2.71 0.60
C PHE A 110 -7.81 3.12 -0.87
N GLY A 111 -6.87 4.01 -1.19
CA GLY A 111 -6.59 4.43 -2.56
C GLY A 111 -6.18 3.26 -3.47
N VAL A 112 -5.30 2.38 -2.99
CA VAL A 112 -4.92 1.15 -3.71
C VAL A 112 -6.13 0.25 -3.93
N THR A 113 -7.01 0.10 -2.92
CA THR A 113 -8.25 -0.68 -3.04
C THR A 113 -9.18 -0.11 -4.11
N VAL A 114 -9.39 1.20 -4.14
CA VAL A 114 -10.21 1.86 -5.17
C VAL A 114 -9.64 1.61 -6.56
N ILE A 115 -8.33 1.75 -6.74
CA ILE A 115 -7.70 1.57 -8.06
C ILE A 115 -7.73 0.11 -8.50
N VAL A 116 -7.33 -0.82 -7.63
CA VAL A 116 -7.17 -2.24 -7.99
C VAL A 116 -8.53 -2.94 -8.02
N VAL A 117 -9.26 -2.96 -6.89
CA VAL A 117 -10.54 -3.67 -6.78
C VAL A 117 -11.60 -2.99 -7.63
N GLY A 118 -11.70 -1.66 -7.52
CA GLY A 118 -12.63 -0.88 -8.33
C GLY A 118 -12.31 -0.92 -9.83
N GLY A 119 -11.02 -0.88 -10.19
CA GLY A 119 -10.60 -0.98 -11.60
C GLY A 119 -10.94 -2.33 -12.23
N VAL A 120 -10.66 -3.44 -11.53
CA VAL A 120 -11.04 -4.79 -12.01
C VAL A 120 -12.55 -4.92 -12.15
N THR A 121 -13.32 -4.48 -11.14
CA THR A 121 -14.79 -4.53 -11.21
C THR A 121 -15.35 -3.67 -12.34
N ALA A 122 -14.84 -2.45 -12.52
CA ALA A 122 -15.24 -1.58 -13.63
C ALA A 122 -14.96 -2.24 -14.98
N SER A 123 -13.78 -2.85 -15.12
CA SER A 123 -13.37 -3.54 -16.34
C SER A 123 -14.27 -4.73 -16.69
N LEU A 124 -14.59 -5.58 -15.70
CA LEU A 124 -15.53 -6.70 -15.88
C LEU A 124 -16.93 -6.24 -16.32
N LEU A 125 -17.35 -5.04 -15.90
CA LEU A 125 -18.63 -4.43 -16.28
C LEU A 125 -18.57 -3.66 -17.61
N GLY A 126 -17.47 -3.77 -18.35
CA GLY A 126 -17.30 -3.23 -19.70
C GLY A 126 -16.69 -1.83 -19.76
N LEU A 127 -16.28 -1.24 -18.63
CA LEU A 127 -15.56 0.02 -18.64
C LEU A 127 -14.10 -0.20 -19.02
N ARG A 128 -13.70 0.34 -20.17
CA ARG A 128 -12.31 0.26 -20.61
C ARG A 128 -11.45 1.23 -19.80
N VAL A 129 -10.49 0.67 -19.06
CA VAL A 129 -9.48 1.44 -18.33
C VAL A 129 -8.10 1.05 -18.88
N SER A 130 -7.34 2.02 -19.37
CA SER A 130 -6.02 1.72 -19.95
C SER A 130 -4.98 1.44 -18.85
N THR A 131 -4.07 0.52 -19.12
CA THR A 131 -3.00 0.15 -18.18
C THR A 131 -2.12 1.36 -17.81
N PRO A 132 -1.68 2.23 -18.74
CA PRO A 132 -0.97 3.46 -18.40
C PRO A 132 -1.74 4.38 -17.47
N PHE A 133 -3.06 4.45 -17.57
CA PHE A 133 -3.86 5.27 -16.66
C PHE A 133 -3.86 4.71 -15.24
N ILE A 134 -4.02 3.38 -15.08
CA ILE A 134 -3.93 2.71 -13.78
C ILE A 134 -2.53 2.91 -13.18
N LEU A 135 -1.48 2.71 -13.97
CA LEU A 135 -0.10 2.93 -13.53
C LEU A 135 0.15 4.38 -13.14
N ALA A 136 -0.37 5.35 -13.89
CA ALA A 136 -0.29 6.76 -13.54
C ALA A 136 -1.04 7.08 -12.24
N ALA A 137 -2.24 6.51 -12.03
CA ALA A 137 -2.99 6.68 -10.78
C ALA A 137 -2.23 6.11 -9.58
N ILE A 138 -1.64 4.91 -9.72
CA ILE A 138 -0.78 4.30 -8.68
C ILE A 138 0.46 5.17 -8.44
N ALA A 139 1.13 5.64 -9.49
CA ALA A 139 2.31 6.49 -9.37
C ALA A 139 1.99 7.81 -8.66
N LEU A 140 0.88 8.47 -9.00
CA LEU A 140 0.43 9.69 -8.33
C LEU A 140 0.08 9.43 -6.87
N LEU A 141 -0.59 8.31 -6.57
CA LEU A 141 -0.89 7.89 -5.20
C LEU A 141 0.40 7.64 -4.40
N LEU A 142 1.41 7.01 -5.00
CA LEU A 142 2.73 6.79 -4.39
C LEU A 142 3.48 8.10 -4.16
N VAL A 143 3.50 9.00 -5.14
CA VAL A 143 4.13 10.34 -5.00
C VAL A 143 3.47 11.12 -3.87
N TRP A 144 2.13 11.11 -3.81
CA TRP A 144 1.38 11.71 -2.72
C TRP A 144 1.74 11.07 -1.37
N PHE A 145 1.77 9.75 -1.30
CA PHE A 145 2.09 9.02 -0.07
C PHE A 145 3.50 9.31 0.43
N VAL A 146 4.50 9.32 -0.47
CA VAL A 146 5.89 9.69 -0.17
C VAL A 146 5.98 11.14 0.33
N TYR A 147 5.29 12.06 -0.34
CA TYR A 147 5.24 13.47 0.07
C TYR A 147 4.66 13.61 1.49
N GLU A 148 3.56 12.92 1.78
CA GLU A 148 2.91 12.95 3.10
C GLU A 148 3.73 12.26 4.18
N ILE A 149 4.45 11.16 3.89
CA ILE A 149 5.38 10.53 4.84
C ILE A 149 6.45 11.55 5.24
N ARG A 150 7.00 12.28 4.27
CA ARG A 150 8.02 13.30 4.56
C ARG A 150 7.46 14.46 5.36
N ALA A 151 6.22 14.88 5.08
CA ALA A 151 5.55 15.91 5.85
C ALA A 151 5.25 15.43 7.29
N ALA A 152 4.80 14.19 7.44
CA ALA A 152 4.58 13.53 8.73
C ALA A 152 5.87 13.44 9.54
N GLN A 153 6.98 13.01 8.94
CA GLN A 153 8.29 12.96 9.61
C GLN A 153 8.70 14.32 10.16
N ARG A 154 8.54 15.40 9.37
CA ARG A 154 8.81 16.77 9.85
C ARG A 154 7.93 17.16 11.03
N ARG A 155 6.64 16.78 11.02
CA ARG A 155 5.71 17.06 12.13
C ARG A 155 6.08 16.27 13.39
N ILE A 156 6.51 15.02 13.26
CA ILE A 156 6.99 14.20 14.38
C ILE A 156 8.22 14.85 15.01
N VAL A 157 9.26 15.16 14.21
CA VAL A 157 10.49 15.81 14.70
C VAL A 157 10.20 17.15 15.36
N ALA A 158 9.30 17.96 14.79
CA ALA A 158 8.90 19.23 15.39
C ALA A 158 8.20 19.07 16.75
N HIS A 159 7.54 17.93 16.99
CA HIS A 159 6.77 17.69 18.21
C HIS A 159 7.57 17.02 19.32
N VAL A 160 8.39 16.02 18.98
CA VAL A 160 9.13 15.18 19.96
C VAL A 160 10.66 15.33 19.86
N GLY A 161 11.13 16.29 19.07
CA GLY A 161 12.55 16.53 18.85
C GLY A 161 13.19 15.58 17.84
N GLU A 162 14.40 15.94 17.43
CA GLU A 162 15.22 15.17 16.51
C GLU A 162 15.96 14.05 17.27
N SER A 163 15.88 12.83 16.74
CA SER A 163 16.63 11.66 17.20
C SER A 163 17.93 11.50 16.42
N GLU A 164 18.84 10.66 16.94
CA GLU A 164 20.09 10.32 16.25
C GLU A 164 19.86 9.72 14.86
N ILE A 165 18.79 8.95 14.71
CA ILE A 165 18.41 8.35 13.42
C ILE A 165 17.95 9.42 12.43
N ASP A 166 17.16 10.41 12.87
CA ASP A 166 16.66 11.47 11.99
C ASP A 166 17.79 12.27 11.33
N ARG A 167 18.89 12.48 12.05
CA ARG A 167 20.07 13.21 11.54
C ARG A 167 20.73 12.55 10.35
N HIS A 168 20.56 11.23 10.23
CA HIS A 168 21.12 10.42 9.16
C HIS A 168 20.05 9.97 8.15
N LEU A 169 18.82 10.53 8.23
CA LEU A 169 17.78 10.29 7.24
C LEU A 169 17.98 11.18 6.01
N TYR A 170 18.44 10.58 4.92
CA TYR A 170 18.44 11.21 3.61
C TYR A 170 17.01 11.30 3.09
N TRP A 171 16.65 12.49 2.60
CA TRP A 171 15.30 12.78 2.12
C TRP A 171 14.19 12.55 3.17
N GLY A 172 14.55 12.46 4.46
CA GLY A 172 13.62 12.18 5.55
C GLY A 172 13.03 10.77 5.52
N MET A 173 13.65 9.82 4.80
CA MET A 173 13.12 8.46 4.63
C MET A 173 14.19 7.38 4.68
N PHE A 174 15.35 7.61 4.06
CA PHE A 174 16.37 6.59 3.88
C PHE A 174 17.50 6.80 4.87
N TYR A 175 17.65 5.89 5.83
CA TYR A 175 18.75 5.94 6.79
C TYR A 175 20.06 5.58 6.09
N HIS A 176 21.05 6.45 6.26
CA HIS A 176 22.37 6.24 5.67
C HIS A 176 23.44 6.80 6.61
N ASN A 177 24.07 5.90 7.35
CA ASN A 177 25.16 6.22 8.26
C ASN A 177 26.36 5.29 8.00
N PRO A 178 27.45 5.79 7.38
CA PRO A 178 28.67 5.01 7.16
C PRO A 178 29.38 4.56 8.44
N ASP A 179 29.14 5.24 9.56
CA ASP A 179 29.76 4.91 10.86
C ASP A 179 28.98 3.82 11.62
N ASP A 180 27.72 3.54 11.24
CA ASP A 180 26.89 2.50 11.85
C ASP A 180 27.01 1.18 11.09
N GLU A 181 27.67 0.17 11.64
CA GLU A 181 27.93 -1.11 10.98
C GLU A 181 26.68 -1.98 10.76
N ARG A 182 25.57 -1.66 11.44
CA ARG A 182 24.33 -2.45 11.36
C ARG A 182 23.65 -2.26 10.02
N VAL A 183 23.18 -3.36 9.43
CA VAL A 183 22.37 -3.36 8.19
C VAL A 183 20.91 -3.02 8.50
N LEU A 184 20.37 -3.57 9.60
CA LEU A 184 19.05 -3.27 10.12
C LEU A 184 19.21 -2.47 11.42
N VAL A 185 18.59 -1.30 11.47
CA VAL A 185 18.68 -0.38 12.60
C VAL A 185 17.30 -0.19 13.21
N GLU A 186 17.20 -0.50 14.49
CA GLU A 186 15.97 -0.34 15.26
C GLU A 186 15.74 1.14 15.63
N ASN A 187 14.50 1.60 15.49
CA ASN A 187 14.04 2.94 15.82
C ASN A 187 12.66 2.86 16.47
N GLY A 188 12.65 2.61 17.78
CA GLY A 188 11.41 2.38 18.54
C GLY A 188 10.65 1.18 17.98
N MET A 189 9.42 1.39 17.54
CA MET A 189 8.59 0.34 16.92
C MET A 189 8.91 0.03 15.45
N SER A 190 9.87 0.73 14.86
CA SER A 190 10.20 0.58 13.44
C SER A 190 11.63 0.10 13.25
N THR A 191 11.88 -0.60 12.15
CA THR A 191 13.23 -0.99 11.73
C THR A 191 13.49 -0.37 10.37
N THR A 192 14.66 0.25 10.20
CA THR A 192 15.10 0.81 8.93
C THR A 192 16.34 0.07 8.42
N MET A 193 16.58 0.14 7.11
CA MET A 193 17.81 -0.39 6.50
C MET A 193 18.85 0.73 6.41
N ASN A 194 20.10 0.42 6.75
CA ASN A 194 21.22 1.33 6.53
C ASN A 194 21.73 1.23 5.09
N PHE A 195 21.33 2.18 4.25
CA PHE A 195 21.70 2.22 2.83
C PHE A 195 23.17 2.59 2.58
N ALA A 196 23.95 2.90 3.63
CA ALA A 196 25.41 2.96 3.54
C ALA A 196 26.05 1.56 3.40
N ARG A 197 25.29 0.48 3.65
CA ARG A 197 25.77 -0.91 3.59
C ARG A 197 25.35 -1.58 2.28
N PRO A 198 26.28 -2.20 1.52
CA PRO A 198 25.93 -2.94 0.30
C PRO A 198 24.90 -4.05 0.54
N THR A 199 24.94 -4.70 1.71
CA THR A 199 23.98 -5.74 2.09
C THR A 199 22.53 -5.24 2.12
N ALA A 200 22.28 -3.97 2.48
CA ALA A 200 20.94 -3.40 2.43
C ALA A 200 20.38 -3.39 0.99
N TRP A 201 21.21 -3.08 0.00
CA TRP A 201 20.85 -3.09 -1.41
C TRP A 201 20.61 -4.50 -1.93
N LEU A 202 21.39 -5.49 -1.48
CA LEU A 202 21.16 -6.90 -1.81
C LEU A 202 19.81 -7.40 -1.26
N ILE A 203 19.48 -7.06 -0.01
CA ILE A 203 18.19 -7.38 0.59
C ILE A 203 17.05 -6.71 -0.19
N LEU A 204 17.19 -5.42 -0.50
CA LEU A 204 16.20 -4.70 -1.30
C LEU A 204 15.99 -5.35 -2.68
N ALA A 205 17.07 -5.69 -3.38
CA ALA A 205 17.00 -6.36 -4.67
C ALA A 205 16.30 -7.73 -4.56
N ALA A 206 16.62 -8.52 -3.53
CA ALA A 206 15.99 -9.81 -3.29
C ALA A 206 14.48 -9.70 -3.02
N VAL A 207 14.05 -8.68 -2.26
CA VAL A 207 12.63 -8.42 -1.98
C VAL A 207 11.88 -7.96 -3.22
N LEU A 208 12.50 -7.13 -4.07
CA LEU A 208 11.86 -6.61 -5.28
C LEU A 208 11.88 -7.59 -6.45
N ALA A 209 12.79 -8.58 -6.46
CA ALA A 209 12.97 -9.50 -7.57
C ALA A 209 11.68 -10.22 -8.01
N PRO A 210 10.83 -10.80 -7.13
CA PRO A 210 9.61 -11.48 -7.56
C PRO A 210 8.64 -10.56 -8.30
N VAL A 211 8.48 -9.32 -7.81
CA VAL A 211 7.60 -8.32 -8.43
C VAL A 211 8.13 -7.93 -9.81
N ILE A 212 9.44 -7.69 -9.91
CA ILE A 212 10.09 -7.36 -11.19
C ILE A 212 9.91 -8.51 -12.18
N ILE A 213 10.08 -9.77 -11.75
CA ILE A 213 9.89 -10.95 -12.60
C ILE A 213 8.45 -11.02 -13.11
N VAL A 214 7.45 -10.84 -12.24
CA VAL A 214 6.02 -10.86 -12.64
C VAL A 214 5.74 -9.75 -13.66
N ILE A 215 6.23 -8.53 -13.44
CA ILE A 215 6.05 -7.42 -14.39
C ILE A 215 6.70 -7.75 -15.74
N VAL A 216 7.93 -8.27 -15.73
CA VAL A 216 8.65 -8.63 -16.95
C VAL A 216 7.91 -9.72 -17.72
N VAL A 217 7.43 -10.76 -17.04
CA VAL A 217 6.63 -11.83 -17.67
C VAL A 217 5.31 -11.28 -18.22
N ALA A 218 4.60 -10.42 -17.49
CA ALA A 218 3.35 -9.84 -17.93
C ALA A 218 3.52 -8.88 -19.13
N VAL A 219 4.63 -8.15 -19.20
CA VAL A 219 4.90 -7.18 -20.28
C VAL A 219 5.50 -7.85 -21.53
N LEU A 220 6.34 -8.88 -21.36
CA LEU A 220 7.03 -9.55 -22.48
C LEU A 220 6.35 -10.83 -22.95
N GLY A 221 5.48 -11.42 -22.12
CA GLY A 221 4.76 -12.66 -22.42
C GLY A 221 3.34 -12.46 -22.95
N GLY A 222 2.87 -11.21 -23.07
CA GLY A 222 1.62 -10.83 -23.72
C GLY A 222 1.82 -10.43 -25.17
#